data_AF-A0A1B2EZC6-F1
#
_entry.id   AF-A0A1B2EZC6-F1
#
_cell.length_a   1.000
_cell.length_b   1.000
_cell.length_c   1.000
_cell.angle_alpha   90.00
_cell.angle_beta   90.00
_cell.angle_gamma   90.00
#
_symmetry.space_group_name_H-M   'P 1'
#
loop_
_entity.id
_entity.type
_entity.pdbx_description
1 polymer ?
#
loop_
_entity_poly.entity_id
_entity_poly.type
_entity_poly.pdbx_seq_one_letter_code
_entity_poly.pdbx_strand_id
1 'polypeptide(L)'
;MVTRIARLKDFITDGYPDAGLQVQILAEDHIGTYIVPFLCERINGEWRNGITGETVQACILGWREVQTRSRDRTIPAQQSTKTRDRLD
;
A
#
# COMPACT_ATOMS: atom_id res chain seq x y z
N MET A 1 25.03 10.98 -4.99
CA MET A 1 23.82 11.49 -5.65
C MET A 1 22.94 10.31 -6.01
N VAL A 2 21.76 10.18 -5.41
CA VAL A 2 20.79 9.14 -5.83
C VAL A 2 20.05 9.69 -7.04
N THR A 3 20.09 8.99 -8.17
CA THR A 3 19.39 9.40 -9.39
C THR A 3 17.91 9.04 -9.29
N ARG A 4 17.05 9.78 -10.01
CA ARG A 4 15.61 9.51 -10.15
C ARG A 4 15.32 8.04 -10.44
N ILE A 5 16.12 7.43 -11.32
CA ILE A 5 16.02 6.02 -11.71
C ILE A 5 16.24 5.07 -10.52
N ALA A 6 17.19 5.37 -9.64
CA ALA A 6 17.45 4.54 -8.48
C ALA A 6 16.28 4.56 -7.48
N ARG A 7 15.60 5.71 -7.32
CA ARG A 7 14.38 5.79 -6.49
C ARG A 7 13.22 5.02 -7.09
N LEU A 8 13.03 5.11 -8.41
CA LEU A 8 11.93 4.42 -9.10
C LEU A 8 12.03 2.90 -9.01
N LYS A 9 13.24 2.32 -8.88
CA LYS A 9 13.41 0.86 -8.76
C LYS A 9 12.74 0.25 -7.52
N ASP A 10 12.59 1.04 -6.45
CA ASP A 10 11.92 0.61 -5.21
C ASP A 10 10.39 0.77 -5.26
N PHE A 11 9.85 1.30 -6.36
CA PHE A 11 8.43 1.59 -6.52
C PHE A 11 7.88 0.92 -7.77
N ILE A 12 6.65 0.44 -7.64
CA ILE A 12 5.83 -0.04 -8.75
C ILE A 12 5.37 1.21 -9.51
N THR A 13 5.85 1.35 -10.74
CA THR A 13 5.50 2.46 -11.64
C THR A 13 4.45 2.04 -12.68
N ASP A 14 4.28 0.73 -12.86
CA ASP A 14 3.32 0.13 -13.78
C ASP A 14 2.16 -0.47 -12.99
N GLY A 15 0.93 -0.14 -13.39
CA GLY A 15 -0.27 -0.56 -12.70
C GLY A 15 -0.56 0.21 -11.41
N TYR A 16 -1.60 -0.27 -10.70
CA TYR A 16 -2.18 0.41 -9.55
C TYR A 16 -2.43 -0.59 -8.41
N PRO A 17 -2.39 -0.13 -7.15
CA PRO A 17 -2.73 -0.98 -6.02
C PRO A 17 -4.21 -1.39 -6.08
N ASP A 18 -4.53 -2.50 -5.42
CA ASP A 18 -5.90 -2.91 -5.18
C ASP A 18 -6.70 -1.82 -4.45
N ALA A 19 -8.01 -1.76 -4.74
CA ALA A 19 -8.88 -0.77 -4.14
C ALA A 19 -8.93 -0.92 -2.61
N GLY A 20 -8.70 0.17 -1.89
CA GLY A 20 -8.66 0.21 -0.43
C GLY A 20 -7.31 -0.24 0.19
N LEU A 21 -6.30 -0.57 -0.63
CA LEU A 21 -4.96 -0.82 -0.13
C LEU A 21 -4.23 0.50 0.15
N GLN A 22 -3.80 0.67 1.40
CA GLN A 22 -2.96 1.79 1.79
C GLN A 22 -1.50 1.52 1.40
N VAL A 23 -0.95 2.41 0.58
CA VAL A 23 0.39 2.28 0.00
C VAL A 23 1.21 3.54 0.24
N GLN A 24 2.53 3.39 0.14
CA GLN A 24 3.44 4.53 0.14
C GLN A 24 3.67 4.98 -1.30
N ILE A 25 3.47 6.27 -1.57
CA ILE A 25 3.59 6.84 -2.92
C ILE A 25 4.87 7.67 -3.08
N LEU A 26 5.48 7.55 -4.24
CA LEU A 26 6.57 8.38 -4.72
C LEU A 26 5.98 9.49 -5.59
N ALA A 27 6.14 10.73 -5.14
CA ALA A 27 5.73 11.92 -5.86
C ALA A 27 6.93 12.64 -6.46
N GLU A 28 6.70 13.40 -7.51
CA GLU A 28 7.63 14.34 -8.09
C GLU A 28 7.05 15.74 -8.04
N ASP A 29 7.89 16.68 -7.62
CA ASP A 29 7.61 18.10 -7.62
C ASP A 29 8.80 18.86 -8.21
N HIS A 30 8.76 20.18 -8.28
CA HIS A 30 9.79 21.02 -8.91
C HIS A 30 11.22 20.80 -8.36
N ILE A 31 11.35 20.28 -7.14
CA ILE A 31 12.64 19.98 -6.48
C ILE A 31 13.16 18.58 -6.85
N GLY A 32 12.28 17.68 -7.32
CA GLY A 32 12.59 16.30 -7.65
C GLY A 32 11.65 15.31 -6.98
N THR A 33 12.08 14.05 -6.89
CA THR A 33 11.25 12.97 -6.33
C THR A 33 11.33 12.92 -4.82
N TYR A 34 10.18 12.83 -4.15
CA TYR A 34 10.06 12.67 -2.71
C TYR A 34 9.00 11.61 -2.37
N ILE A 35 9.16 11.00 -1.20
CA ILE A 35 8.19 10.03 -0.70
C ILE A 35 7.17 10.80 0.14
N VAL A 36 5.89 10.60 -0.14
CA VAL A 36 4.82 11.22 0.65
C VAL A 36 4.83 10.62 2.06
N PRO A 37 4.85 11.44 3.13
CA PRO A 37 5.09 10.97 4.50
C PRO A 37 3.88 10.26 5.12
N PHE A 38 2.75 10.18 4.42
CA PHE A 38 1.53 9.51 4.84
C PHE A 38 1.12 8.45 3.82
N LEU A 39 0.38 7.46 4.30
CA LEU A 39 -0.15 6.40 3.44
C LEU A 39 -1.28 6.94 2.59
N CYS A 40 -1.29 6.50 1.34
CA CYS A 40 -2.28 6.92 0.37
C CYS A 40 -2.95 5.70 -0.23
N GLU A 41 -4.21 5.87 -0.61
CA GLU A 41 -4.97 4.86 -1.33
C GLU A 41 -5.42 5.45 -2.67
N ARG A 42 -5.72 4.56 -3.62
CA ARG A 42 -6.29 4.96 -4.90
C ARG A 42 -7.78 4.69 -4.90
N ILE A 43 -8.58 5.76 -4.93
CA ILE A 43 -10.05 5.68 -4.99
C ILE A 43 -10.52 6.44 -6.22
N ASN A 44 -11.35 5.79 -7.05
CA ASN A 44 -11.93 6.41 -8.26
C ASN A 44 -10.89 7.04 -9.20
N GLY A 45 -9.68 6.47 -9.25
CA GLY A 45 -8.57 6.99 -10.06
C GLY A 45 -7.76 8.12 -9.42
N GLU A 46 -8.18 8.62 -8.26
CA GLU A 46 -7.50 9.68 -7.52
C GLU A 46 -6.66 9.10 -6.37
N TRP A 47 -5.49 9.69 -6.14
CA TRP A 47 -4.69 9.40 -4.96
C TRP A 47 -5.23 10.22 -3.80
N ARG A 48 -5.56 9.56 -2.69
CA ARG A 48 -6.10 10.19 -1.50
C ARG A 48 -5.30 9.80 -0.27
N ASN A 49 -5.20 10.71 0.68
CA ASN A 49 -4.64 10.43 2.00
C ASN A 49 -5.51 9.38 2.69
N GLY A 50 -4.93 8.24 3.08
CA GLY A 50 -5.68 7.13 3.69
C GLY A 50 -6.22 7.42 5.10
N ILE A 51 -5.84 8.55 5.70
CA ILE A 51 -6.33 9.00 7.01
C ILE A 51 -7.38 10.10 6.84
N THR A 52 -7.07 11.16 6.09
CA THR A 52 -7.96 12.33 5.98
C THR A 52 -8.94 12.22 4.81
N GLY A 53 -8.69 11.35 3.85
CA GLY A 53 -9.46 11.24 2.60
C GLY A 53 -9.20 12.38 1.61
N GLU A 54 -8.29 13.31 1.93
CA GLU A 54 -7.95 14.44 1.07
C GLU A 54 -7.21 14.02 -0.18
N THR A 55 -7.47 14.70 -1.29
CA THR A 55 -6.82 14.39 -2.57
C THR A 55 -5.38 14.86 -2.58
N VAL A 56 -4.46 13.98 -2.98
CA VAL A 56 -3.05 14.29 -3.09
C VAL A 56 -2.79 15.05 -4.39
N GLN A 57 -2.51 16.34 -4.27
CA GLN A 57 -2.19 17.23 -5.39
C GLN A 57 -0.70 17.17 -5.76
N ALA A 58 -0.21 16.00 -6.17
CA ALA A 58 1.18 15.83 -6.59
C ALA A 58 1.30 14.89 -7.81
N CYS A 59 2.39 15.00 -8.56
CA CYS A 59 2.65 14.11 -9.68
C CYS A 59 3.14 12.76 -9.15
N ILE A 60 2.27 11.77 -9.10
CA ILE A 60 2.62 10.44 -8.57
C ILE A 60 3.31 9.62 -9.65
N LEU A 61 4.56 9.25 -9.39
CA LEU A 61 5.38 8.46 -10.30
C LEU A 61 5.29 6.95 -10.03
N GLY A 62 4.99 6.56 -8.79
CA GLY A 62 4.92 5.17 -8.41
C GLY A 62 4.43 4.96 -6.99
N TRP A 63 4.17 3.71 -6.65
CA TRP A 63 3.66 3.30 -5.35
C TRP A 63 4.36 2.02 -4.89
N ARG A 64 4.29 1.73 -3.61
CA ARG A 64 4.72 0.44 -3.06
C ARG A 64 3.86 0.07 -1.88
N GLU A 65 3.65 -1.22 -1.70
CA GLU A 65 2.99 -1.71 -0.50
C GLU A 65 3.79 -1.29 0.73
N VAL A 66 3.06 -0.88 1.77
CA VAL A 66 3.68 -0.74 3.07
C VAL A 66 4.03 -2.14 3.49
N GLN A 67 5.31 -2.47 3.50
CA GLN A 67 5.77 -3.60 4.27
C GLN A 67 5.46 -3.27 5.73
N THR A 68 4.23 -3.57 6.16
CA THR A 68 4.05 -4.01 7.53
C THR A 68 5.10 -5.10 7.66
N ARG A 69 6.15 -4.88 8.46
CA ARG A 69 6.91 -6.03 8.90
C ARG A 69 5.85 -6.88 9.54
N SER A 70 5.43 -7.91 8.83
CA SER A 70 4.60 -8.91 9.43
C SER A 70 5.48 -9.41 10.57
N ARG A 71 5.14 -8.98 11.79
CA ARG A 71 5.14 -9.91 12.90
C ARG A 71 4.04 -10.90 12.57
N ASP A 72 4.31 -11.70 11.54
CA ASP A 72 3.64 -12.94 11.25
C ASP A 72 4.11 -13.85 12.38
N ARG A 73 3.51 -13.67 13.55
CA ARG A 73 3.20 -14.81 14.37
C ARG A 73 1.91 -15.33 13.77
N THR A 74 2.01 -16.03 12.63
CA THR A 74 0.95 -16.87 12.12
C THR A 74 0.59 -17.81 13.27
N ILE A 75 -0.57 -17.58 13.89
CA ILE A 75 -1.32 -18.70 14.44
C ILE A 75 -2.14 -19.17 13.24
N PRO A 76 -1.88 -20.35 12.66
CA PRO A 76 -2.78 -20.89 11.65
C PRO A 76 -4.12 -21.14 12.34
N ALA A 77 -5.13 -20.34 12.00
CA ALA A 77 -6.51 -20.68 12.28
C ALA A 77 -6.83 -21.92 11.44
N GLN A 78 -6.62 -23.08 12.05
CA GLN A 78 -7.00 -24.37 11.47
C GLN A 78 -8.48 -24.32 11.13
N GLN A 79 -8.75 -24.69 9.89
CA GLN A 79 -10.05 -24.78 9.27
C GLN A 79 -11.03 -25.54 10.17
N SER A 80 -12.20 -24.92 10.31
CA SER A 80 -13.43 -25.53 10.79
C SER A 80 -13.74 -26.82 10.02
N THR A 81 -13.85 -27.94 10.73
CA THR A 81 -14.70 -29.05 10.29
C THR A 81 -15.48 -29.64 11.46
N LYS A 82 -16.78 -29.30 11.43
CA LYS A 82 -17.90 -30.25 11.56
C LYS A 82 -18.32 -30.65 12.98
N THR A 83 -19.29 -29.88 13.46
CA THR A 83 -20.41 -30.28 14.33
C THR A 83 -20.90 -31.70 14.05
N ARG A 84 -20.98 -32.54 15.10
CA ARG A 84 -22.18 -33.30 15.47
C ARG A 84 -21.97 -34.16 16.72
N ASP A 85 -22.75 -33.84 17.73
CA ASP A 85 -23.36 -34.76 18.69
C ASP A 85 -23.38 -36.24 18.25
N ARG A 86 -22.94 -37.13 19.14
CA ARG A 86 -23.84 -38.15 19.72
C ARG A 86 -23.21 -38.81 20.95
N LEU A 87 -23.91 -38.68 22.07
CA LEU A 87 -23.81 -39.53 23.25
C LEU A 87 -24.57 -40.84 22.93
N ASP A 88 -23.88 -41.98 22.95
CA ASP A 88 -24.36 -43.28 23.49
C ASP A 88 -23.16 -44.26 23.54
#